data_AF-A0A7J0E598-F1
#
_entry.id   AF-A0A7J0E598-F1
#
_cell.length_a   1.000
_cell.length_b   1.000
_cell.length_c   1.000
_cell.angle_alpha   90.00
_cell.angle_beta   90.00
_cell.angle_gamma   90.00
#
_symmetry.space_group_name_H-M   'P 1'
#
loop_
_entity.id
_entity.type
_entity.pdbx_description
1 polymer ?
#
loop_
_entity_poly.entity_id
_entity_poly.type
_entity_poly.pdbx_seq_one_letter_code
_entity_poly.pdbx_strand_id
1 'polypeptide(L)'
;MDQNLSFLHYLEVALAILPHLSQSKAYIYRVPKELRKDNEYHYTLTTVFIGPFHAAIPSLDAADGRQLKYRALNHLLDRTQTTLSSLFSTLKRMKEEARLFYAVTVDLSSDEFVELMLLDGCFILALHASDYQILVDRSPALLLPFLLEVERGLAELFESDKACGSRPDI
;
A
#
# COMPACT_ATOMS: atom_id res chain seq x y z
N MET A 1 3.04 -41.94 -32.18
CA MET A 1 2.29 -40.68 -32.03
C MET A 1 3.07 -39.84 -31.04
N ASP A 2 3.55 -38.68 -31.48
CA ASP A 2 4.48 -37.83 -30.74
C ASP A 2 3.81 -37.19 -29.53
N GLN A 3 4.17 -37.62 -28.32
CA GLN A 3 3.56 -37.13 -27.07
C GLN A 3 3.78 -35.61 -26.86
N ASN A 4 4.83 -35.06 -27.48
CA ASN A 4 5.11 -33.62 -27.48
C ASN A 4 4.05 -32.82 -28.24
N LEU A 5 3.50 -33.37 -29.34
CA LEU A 5 2.48 -32.71 -30.14
C LEU A 5 1.15 -32.64 -29.39
N SER A 6 0.80 -33.69 -28.63
CA SER A 6 -0.40 -33.69 -27.78
C SER A 6 -0.30 -32.71 -26.61
N PHE A 7 0.90 -32.55 -26.04
CA PHE A 7 1.11 -31.62 -24.93
C PHE A 7 1.06 -30.16 -25.38
N LEU A 8 1.69 -29.84 -26.53
CA LEU A 8 1.61 -28.51 -27.12
C LEU A 8 0.17 -28.13 -27.49
N HIS A 9 -0.57 -29.05 -28.12
CA HIS A 9 -1.98 -28.83 -28.45
C HIS A 9 -2.84 -28.61 -27.19
N TYR A 10 -2.58 -29.37 -26.12
CA TYR A 10 -3.23 -29.15 -24.83
C TYR A 10 -2.95 -27.75 -24.27
N LEU A 11 -1.70 -27.28 -24.34
CA LEU A 11 -1.33 -25.94 -23.88
C LEU A 11 -1.98 -24.83 -24.72
N GLU A 12 -2.03 -24.98 -26.04
CA GLU A 12 -2.71 -24.02 -26.94
C GLU A 12 -4.20 -23.90 -26.63
N VAL A 13 -4.87 -25.04 -26.41
CA VAL A 13 -6.28 -25.09 -26.03
C VAL A 13 -6.49 -24.48 -24.65
N ALA A 14 -5.64 -24.79 -23.67
CA ALA A 14 -5.72 -24.22 -22.33
C ALA A 14 -5.52 -22.70 -22.34
N LEU A 15 -4.56 -22.19 -23.13
CA LEU A 15 -4.31 -20.76 -23.30
C LEU A 15 -5.48 -20.03 -23.98
N ALA A 16 -6.15 -20.68 -24.94
CA ALA A 16 -7.32 -20.12 -25.62
C ALA A 16 -8.60 -20.11 -24.76
N ILE A 17 -8.71 -21.01 -23.78
CA ILE A 17 -9.84 -21.09 -22.85
C ILE A 17 -9.65 -20.14 -21.66
N LEU A 18 -8.42 -19.79 -21.31
CA LEU A 18 -8.18 -18.76 -20.31
C LEU A 18 -8.85 -17.47 -20.78
N PRO A 19 -9.69 -16.82 -19.94
CA PRO A 19 -10.24 -15.54 -20.30
C PRO A 19 -9.07 -14.64 -20.66
N HIS A 20 -9.13 -13.98 -21.83
CA HIS A 20 -8.21 -12.91 -22.14
C HIS A 20 -8.13 -12.04 -20.89
N LEU A 21 -6.91 -11.85 -20.37
CA LEU A 21 -6.68 -10.93 -19.27
C LEU A 21 -7.24 -9.59 -19.72
N SER A 22 -8.50 -9.32 -19.40
CA SER A 22 -9.06 -7.98 -19.46
C SER A 22 -8.08 -7.17 -18.64
N GLN A 23 -7.44 -6.18 -19.27
CA GLN A 23 -6.35 -5.44 -18.68
C GLN A 23 -6.84 -4.85 -17.36
N SER A 24 -6.59 -5.59 -16.28
CA SER A 24 -7.10 -5.24 -14.98
C SER A 24 -6.34 -3.98 -14.61
N LYS A 25 -7.07 -2.92 -14.27
CA LYS A 25 -6.43 -1.73 -13.70
C LYS A 25 -5.94 -2.00 -12.27
N ALA A 26 -6.10 -3.19 -11.72
CA ALA A 26 -5.63 -3.51 -10.39
C ALA A 26 -4.09 -3.46 -10.33
N TYR A 27 -3.57 -2.62 -9.45
CA TYR A 27 -2.14 -2.52 -9.13
C TYR A 27 -1.86 -2.83 -7.66
N ILE A 28 -2.89 -2.83 -6.80
CA ILE A 28 -2.78 -2.99 -5.36
C ILE A 28 -3.46 -4.31 -4.96
N TYR A 29 -2.65 -5.27 -4.54
CA TYR A 29 -3.09 -6.62 -4.20
C TYR A 29 -2.98 -6.85 -2.69
N ARG A 30 -3.90 -7.64 -2.13
CA ARG A 30 -3.65 -8.22 -0.81
C ARG A 30 -2.51 -9.21 -0.97
N VAL A 31 -1.51 -9.13 -0.09
CA VAL A 31 -0.50 -10.17 0.02
C VAL A 31 -1.21 -11.52 0.21
N PRO A 32 -0.86 -12.59 -0.53
CA PRO A 32 -1.40 -13.93 -0.31
C PRO A 32 -1.17 -14.42 1.14
N LYS A 33 -2.08 -15.23 1.68
CA LYS A 33 -1.98 -15.71 3.08
C LYS A 33 -0.75 -16.60 3.27
N GLU A 34 -0.38 -17.33 2.23
CA GLU A 34 0.74 -18.25 2.17
C GLU A 34 2.06 -17.49 2.36
N LEU A 35 2.20 -16.30 1.77
CA LEU A 35 3.37 -15.44 1.97
C LEU A 35 3.39 -14.82 3.37
N ARG A 36 2.22 -14.61 3.99
CA ARG A 36 2.15 -14.06 5.36
C ARG A 36 2.47 -15.07 6.44
N LYS A 37 2.13 -16.35 6.24
CA LYS A 37 2.12 -17.38 7.30
C LYS A 37 3.45 -17.50 8.05
N ASP A 38 4.56 -17.38 7.35
CA ASP A 38 5.90 -17.53 7.92
C ASP A 38 6.61 -16.20 8.16
N ASN A 39 5.96 -15.07 7.83
CA ASN A 39 6.55 -13.74 7.95
C ASN A 39 5.53 -12.66 8.36
N GLU A 40 4.61 -13.03 9.24
CA GLU A 40 3.45 -12.21 9.61
C GLU A 40 3.84 -10.81 10.12
N TYR A 41 4.98 -10.73 10.81
CA TYR A 41 5.58 -9.50 11.30
C TYR A 41 5.89 -8.48 10.19
N HIS A 42 6.40 -8.90 9.01
CA HIS A 42 6.72 -7.98 7.93
C HIS A 42 5.49 -7.51 7.13
N TYR A 43 4.37 -8.20 7.27
CA TYR A 43 3.14 -7.89 6.55
C TYR A 43 2.06 -7.26 7.44
N THR A 44 2.33 -7.15 8.73
CA THR A 44 1.43 -6.53 9.71
C THR A 44 2.01 -5.20 10.11
N LEU A 45 1.48 -4.13 9.53
CA LEU A 45 1.80 -2.78 9.97
C LEU A 45 1.37 -2.64 11.44
N THR A 46 2.30 -2.23 12.30
CA THR A 46 2.03 -2.14 13.75
C THR A 46 1.59 -0.76 14.19
N THR A 47 1.81 0.29 13.39
CA THR A 47 1.55 1.68 13.84
C THR A 47 0.70 2.53 12.90
N VAL A 48 1.01 2.57 11.60
CA VAL A 48 0.23 3.35 10.63
C VAL A 48 -0.18 2.47 9.46
N PHE A 49 -1.48 2.20 9.37
CA PHE A 49 -2.07 1.45 8.27
C PHE A 49 -2.24 2.32 7.03
N ILE A 50 -1.82 1.87 5.85
CA ILE A 50 -2.08 2.57 4.58
C ILE A 50 -3.00 1.71 3.73
N GLY A 51 -4.06 2.29 3.19
CA GLY A 51 -5.02 1.61 2.36
C GLY A 51 -6.09 0.85 3.16
N PRO A 52 -7.11 0.34 2.46
CA PRO A 52 -8.28 -0.32 3.05
C PRO A 52 -8.00 -1.75 3.55
N PHE A 53 -6.83 -2.32 3.27
CA PHE A 53 -6.55 -3.74 3.56
C PHE A 53 -6.21 -4.05 5.02
N HIS A 54 -6.17 -3.02 5.84
CA HIS A 54 -5.89 -3.13 7.28
C HIS A 54 -7.06 -2.67 8.16
N ALA A 55 -8.20 -2.28 7.56
CA ALA A 55 -9.37 -1.77 8.27
C ALA A 55 -10.00 -2.76 9.27
N ALA A 56 -9.65 -4.04 9.20
CA ALA A 56 -10.20 -5.10 10.05
C ALA A 56 -9.40 -5.36 11.35
N ILE A 57 -8.40 -4.53 11.68
CA ILE A 57 -7.60 -4.69 12.91
C ILE A 57 -7.97 -3.59 13.91
N PRO A 58 -8.87 -3.85 14.88
CA PRO A 58 -9.09 -2.95 15.99
C PRO A 58 -7.94 -3.12 16.99
N SER A 59 -6.86 -2.36 16.81
CA SER A 59 -5.78 -2.22 17.80
C SER A 59 -5.69 -0.79 18.33
N LEU A 60 -5.11 -0.63 19.52
CA LEU A 60 -4.79 0.69 20.09
C LEU A 60 -3.92 1.51 19.14
N ASP A 61 -3.00 0.85 18.44
CA ASP A 61 -2.10 1.47 17.47
C ASP A 61 -2.84 2.06 16.26
N ALA A 62 -4.03 1.52 15.92
CA ALA A 62 -4.86 2.06 14.85
C ALA A 62 -5.36 3.49 15.16
N ALA A 63 -5.65 3.80 16.43
CA ALA A 63 -6.08 5.12 16.87
C ALA A 63 -4.92 6.13 16.80
N ASP A 64 -3.74 5.69 17.23
CA ASP A 64 -2.51 6.47 17.22
C ASP A 64 -2.06 6.79 15.79
N GLY A 65 -2.05 5.79 14.90
CA GLY A 65 -1.77 5.99 13.48
C GLY A 65 -2.75 6.94 12.80
N ARG A 66 -4.04 6.86 13.13
CA ARG A 66 -5.05 7.80 12.61
C ARG A 66 -4.79 9.23 13.07
N GLN A 67 -4.37 9.44 14.31
CA GLN A 67 -4.02 10.77 14.82
C GLN A 67 -2.85 11.39 14.04
N LEU A 68 -1.83 10.60 13.68
CA LEU A 68 -0.70 11.06 12.86
C LEU A 68 -1.15 11.54 11.48
N LYS A 69 -2.06 10.82 10.82
CA LYS A 69 -2.58 11.22 9.52
C LYS A 69 -3.37 12.55 9.58
N TYR A 70 -4.16 12.76 10.63
CA TYR A 70 -4.84 14.05 10.83
C TYR A 70 -3.86 15.21 11.04
N ARG A 71 -2.76 14.97 11.74
CA ARG A 71 -1.70 15.99 11.89
C ARG A 71 -1.04 16.30 10.55
N ALA A 72 -0.76 15.28 9.74
CA ALA A 72 -0.25 15.46 8.39
C ALA A 72 -1.22 16.28 7.52
N LEU A 73 -2.53 15.98 7.62
CA LEU A 73 -3.58 16.77 6.94
C LEU A 73 -3.55 18.24 7.38
N ASN A 74 -3.60 18.53 8.69
CA ASN A 74 -3.56 19.90 9.20
C ASN A 74 -2.31 20.64 8.72
N HIS A 75 -1.14 20.01 8.80
CA HIS A 75 0.12 20.58 8.33
C HIS A 75 0.08 20.92 6.83
N LEU A 76 -0.44 20.01 6.00
CA LEU A 76 -0.56 20.25 4.57
C LEU A 76 -1.56 21.37 4.24
N LEU A 77 -2.67 21.46 4.99
CA LEU A 77 -3.62 22.57 4.85
C LEU A 77 -2.94 23.91 5.14
N ASP A 78 -2.20 23.99 6.26
CA ASP A 78 -1.47 25.21 6.67
C ASP A 78 -0.39 25.60 5.65
N ARG A 79 0.38 24.62 5.16
CA ARG A 79 1.50 24.84 4.23
C ARG A 79 1.06 25.22 2.82
N THR A 80 0.00 24.59 2.32
CA THR A 80 -0.43 24.75 0.90
C THR A 80 -1.51 25.81 0.72
N GLN A 81 -2.07 26.34 1.80
CA GLN A 81 -3.22 27.26 1.78
C GLN A 81 -4.44 26.68 1.03
N THR A 82 -4.52 25.35 0.94
CA THR A 82 -5.70 24.67 0.39
C THR A 82 -6.76 24.47 1.45
N THR A 83 -7.96 24.09 1.05
CA THR A 83 -9.06 23.81 1.98
C THR A 83 -9.39 22.33 2.04
N LEU A 84 -9.86 21.88 3.21
CA LEU A 84 -10.36 20.52 3.39
C LEU A 84 -11.46 20.18 2.36
N SER A 85 -12.36 21.12 2.09
CA SER A 85 -13.43 20.96 1.10
C SER A 85 -12.90 20.74 -0.31
N SER A 86 -11.85 21.47 -0.71
CA SER A 86 -11.20 21.32 -2.02
C SER A 86 -10.54 19.95 -2.18
N LEU A 87 -9.80 19.50 -1.17
CA LEU A 87 -9.17 18.17 -1.16
C LEU A 87 -10.23 17.06 -1.21
N PHE A 88 -11.24 17.14 -0.33
CA PHE A 88 -12.33 16.17 -0.27
C PHE A 88 -13.08 16.07 -1.60
N SER A 89 -13.43 17.21 -2.21
CA SER A 89 -14.12 17.26 -3.51
C SER A 89 -13.28 16.67 -4.63
N THR A 90 -11.96 16.89 -4.60
CA THR A 90 -11.03 16.31 -5.58
C THR A 90 -10.98 14.80 -5.46
N LEU A 91 -10.78 14.27 -4.25
CA LEU A 91 -10.72 12.83 -4.00
C LEU A 91 -12.07 12.16 -4.28
N LYS A 92 -13.20 12.81 -3.98
CA LYS A 92 -14.53 12.30 -4.29
C LYS A 92 -14.76 12.09 -5.79
N ARG A 93 -14.14 12.90 -6.66
CA ARG A 93 -14.16 12.70 -8.12
C ARG A 93 -13.28 11.54 -8.57
N MET A 94 -12.16 11.30 -7.87
CA MET A 94 -11.19 10.25 -8.20
C MET A 94 -11.52 8.89 -7.59
N LYS A 95 -12.42 8.82 -6.61
CA LYS A 95 -12.66 7.62 -5.80
C LYS A 95 -12.97 6.36 -6.62
N GLU A 96 -13.78 6.47 -7.66
CA GLU A 96 -14.21 5.29 -8.43
C GLU A 96 -13.04 4.74 -9.25
N GLU A 97 -12.21 5.61 -9.82
CA GLU A 97 -10.97 5.20 -10.48
C GLU A 97 -9.99 4.58 -9.49
N ALA A 98 -9.81 5.20 -8.32
CA ALA A 98 -8.92 4.67 -7.29
C ALA A 98 -9.35 3.28 -6.78
N ARG A 99 -10.67 3.00 -6.73
CA ARG A 99 -11.19 1.65 -6.38
C ARG A 99 -10.77 0.59 -7.39
N LEU A 100 -10.66 0.94 -8.67
CA LEU A 100 -10.23 0.01 -9.72
C LEU A 100 -8.77 -0.42 -9.57
N PHE A 101 -7.96 0.33 -8.82
CA PHE A 101 -6.57 -0.04 -8.55
C PHE A 101 -6.45 -1.14 -7.51
N TYR A 102 -7.49 -1.44 -6.73
CA TYR A 102 -7.47 -2.54 -5.78
C TYR A 102 -7.95 -3.84 -6.43
N ALA A 103 -7.18 -4.92 -6.29
CA ALA A 103 -7.50 -6.23 -6.85
C ALA A 103 -8.66 -6.95 -6.15
N VAL A 104 -9.14 -6.41 -5.03
CA VAL A 104 -10.31 -6.91 -4.31
C VAL A 104 -11.27 -5.77 -4.04
N THR A 105 -12.55 -6.09 -3.96
CA THR A 105 -13.59 -5.12 -3.62
C THR A 105 -13.28 -4.46 -2.28
N VAL A 106 -13.26 -3.13 -2.27
CA VAL A 106 -13.11 -2.34 -1.06
C VAL A 106 -14.49 -2.12 -0.44
N ASP A 107 -14.77 -2.85 0.63
CA ASP A 107 -16.03 -2.79 1.39
C ASP A 107 -16.03 -1.61 2.37
N LEU A 108 -15.99 -0.40 1.81
CA LEU A 108 -16.13 0.86 2.53
C LEU A 108 -17.20 1.68 1.81
N SER A 109 -17.93 2.52 2.54
CA SER A 109 -18.82 3.50 1.93
C SER A 109 -18.01 4.51 1.09
N SER A 110 -18.72 5.32 0.30
CA SER A 110 -18.10 6.37 -0.51
C SER A 110 -17.29 7.34 0.35
N ASP A 111 -17.85 7.81 1.46
CA ASP A 111 -17.23 8.85 2.28
C ASP A 111 -16.11 8.29 3.15
N GLU A 112 -16.25 7.07 3.70
CA GLU A 112 -15.17 6.37 4.40
C GLU A 112 -13.95 6.13 3.50
N PHE A 113 -14.17 5.76 2.24
CA PHE A 113 -13.07 5.56 1.30
C PHE A 113 -12.38 6.88 0.92
N VAL A 114 -13.14 7.96 0.75
CA VAL A 114 -12.56 9.29 0.49
C VAL A 114 -11.78 9.79 1.70
N GLU A 115 -12.29 9.59 2.92
CA GLU A 115 -11.57 9.90 4.16
C GLU A 115 -10.25 9.11 4.24
N LEU A 116 -10.29 7.81 3.93
CA LEU A 116 -9.10 6.96 3.90
C LEU A 116 -8.08 7.46 2.88
N MET A 117 -8.50 7.76 1.64
CA MET A 117 -7.62 8.34 0.61
C MET A 117 -7.00 9.66 1.05
N LEU A 118 -7.78 10.52 1.71
CA LEU A 118 -7.33 11.83 2.18
C LEU A 118 -6.25 11.68 3.25
N LEU A 119 -6.54 10.92 4.30
CA LEU A 119 -5.64 10.73 5.42
C LEU A 119 -4.35 10.01 5.01
N ASP A 120 -4.46 8.96 4.19
CA ASP A 120 -3.31 8.21 3.70
C ASP A 120 -2.43 9.04 2.77
N GLY A 121 -3.05 9.74 1.81
CA GLY A 121 -2.34 10.60 0.87
C GLY A 121 -1.61 11.74 1.58
N CYS A 122 -2.26 12.40 2.54
CA CYS A 122 -1.64 13.45 3.34
C CYS A 122 -0.46 12.93 4.16
N PHE A 123 -0.60 11.76 4.78
CA PHE A 123 0.48 11.14 5.53
C PHE A 123 1.69 10.80 4.65
N ILE A 124 1.46 10.15 3.51
CA ILE A 124 2.51 9.81 2.53
C ILE A 124 3.22 11.08 2.05
N LEU A 125 2.48 12.12 1.67
CA LEU A 125 3.06 13.38 1.21
C LEU A 125 3.91 14.06 2.30
N ALA A 126 3.45 14.06 3.55
CA ALA A 126 4.20 14.61 4.67
C ALA A 126 5.51 13.84 4.95
N LEU A 127 5.50 12.51 4.81
CA LEU A 127 6.71 11.69 4.87
C LEU A 127 7.70 12.10 3.75
N HIS A 128 7.25 12.14 2.50
CA HIS A 128 8.11 12.49 1.37
C HIS A 128 8.66 13.92 1.41
N ALA A 129 7.91 14.86 1.97
CA ALA A 129 8.31 16.27 2.03
C ALA A 129 9.41 16.57 3.06
N SER A 130 9.99 15.54 3.70
CA SER A 130 10.94 15.65 4.81
C SER A 130 10.40 16.41 6.02
N ASP A 131 9.08 16.52 6.14
CA ASP A 131 8.39 17.15 7.28
C ASP A 131 8.34 16.18 8.50
N TYR A 132 9.29 15.24 8.56
CA TYR A 132 9.44 14.23 9.61
C TYR A 132 9.49 14.85 11.00
N GLN A 133 10.09 16.04 11.15
CA GLN A 133 10.15 16.73 12.44
C GLN A 133 8.75 17.02 13.00
N ILE A 134 7.76 17.37 12.16
CA ILE A 134 6.41 17.71 12.63
C ILE A 134 5.66 16.46 13.09
N LEU A 135 5.86 15.38 12.35
CA LEU A 135 5.34 14.07 12.68
C LEU A 135 5.99 13.61 14.01
N VAL A 136 7.32 13.56 14.06
CA VAL A 136 8.12 12.99 15.16
C VAL A 136 8.07 13.84 16.42
N ASP A 137 8.16 15.16 16.36
CA ASP A 137 8.23 16.04 17.55
C ASP A 137 6.92 16.05 18.35
N ARG A 138 5.79 15.80 17.68
CA ARG A 138 4.46 15.80 18.29
C ARG A 138 4.03 14.43 18.82
N SER A 139 4.62 13.33 18.33
CA SER A 139 4.40 11.94 18.80
C SER A 139 5.60 11.03 18.49
N PRO A 140 6.76 11.22 19.13
CA PRO A 140 7.97 10.49 18.78
C PRO A 140 7.85 8.99 19.10
N ALA A 141 7.11 8.64 20.15
CA ALA A 141 6.83 7.26 20.54
C ALA A 141 6.06 6.47 19.46
N LEU A 142 5.31 7.14 18.58
CA LEU A 142 4.50 6.49 17.55
C LEU A 142 5.21 6.41 16.19
N LEU A 143 6.05 7.39 15.88
CA LEU A 143 6.68 7.46 14.55
C LEU A 143 8.08 6.90 14.49
N LEU A 144 8.84 6.95 15.58
CA LEU A 144 10.18 6.35 15.58
C LEU A 144 10.13 4.84 15.27
N PRO A 145 9.22 4.04 15.84
CA PRO A 145 9.11 2.63 15.45
C PRO A 145 8.77 2.45 13.97
N PHE A 146 7.82 3.22 13.45
CA PHE A 146 7.41 3.17 12.04
C PHE A 146 8.55 3.56 11.08
N LEU A 147 9.28 4.64 11.37
CA LEU A 147 10.40 5.10 10.55
C LEU A 147 11.57 4.12 10.59
N LEU A 148 11.90 3.58 11.77
CA LEU A 148 12.91 2.53 11.90
C LEU A 148 12.52 1.26 11.13
N GLU A 149 11.23 0.90 11.13
CA GLU A 149 10.73 -0.25 10.38
C GLU A 149 10.82 -0.03 8.86
N VAL A 150 10.51 1.19 8.39
CA VAL A 150 10.69 1.59 6.99
C VAL A 150 12.18 1.60 6.61
N GLU A 151 13.04 2.20 7.43
CA GLU A 151 14.49 2.25 7.18
C GLU A 151 15.11 0.86 7.18
N ARG A 152 14.73 -0.01 8.13
CA ARG A 152 15.16 -1.41 8.18
C ARG A 152 14.69 -2.17 6.94
N GLY A 153 13.41 -2.04 6.55
CA GLY A 153 12.87 -2.69 5.36
C GLY A 153 13.58 -2.23 4.08
N LEU A 154 13.90 -0.95 3.97
CA LEU A 154 14.71 -0.43 2.87
C LEU A 154 16.13 -1.01 2.89
N ALA A 155 16.79 -1.06 4.05
CA ALA A 155 18.12 -1.64 4.18
C ALA A 155 18.16 -3.12 3.77
N GLU A 156 17.18 -3.92 4.19
CA GLU A 156 17.05 -5.34 3.80
C GLU A 156 16.81 -5.51 2.29
N LEU A 157 16.00 -4.64 1.67
CA LEU A 157 15.78 -4.63 0.22
C LEU A 157 17.06 -4.24 -0.56
N PHE A 158 17.84 -3.28 -0.07
CA PHE A 158 19.09 -2.88 -0.71
C PHE A 158 20.25 -3.86 -0.48
N GLU A 159 20.24 -4.63 0.62
CA GLU A 159 21.21 -5.71 0.85
C GLU A 159 20.90 -6.96 0.02
N SER A 160 19.62 -7.27 -0.20
CA SER A 160 19.20 -8.41 -1.05
C SER A 160 19.49 -8.17 -2.55
N ASP A 161 19.44 -6.92 -3.03
CA ASP A 161 19.88 -6.58 -4.39
C ASP A 161 21.40 -6.72 -4.59
N LYS A 162 22.21 -6.57 -3.54
CA LYS A 162 23.67 -6.82 -3.61
C LYS A 162 24.01 -8.31 -3.64
N ALA A 163 23.16 -9.17 -3.08
CA ALA A 163 23.35 -10.62 -3.08
C ALA A 163 23.02 -11.29 -4.44
N CYS A 164 22.24 -10.63 -5.31
CA CYS A 164 21.89 -11.14 -6.64
C CYS A 164 22.93 -10.79 -7.74
N GLY A 165 23.96 -9.99 -7.40
CA GLY A 165 24.94 -9.45 -8.35
C GLY A 165 26.14 -10.34 -8.67
N SER A 166 26.36 -11.47 -8.00
CA SER A 166 27.47 -12.39 -8.30
C SER A 166 26.98 -13.56 -9.16
N ARG A 167 26.87 -13.35 -10.47
CA ARG A 167 27.00 -14.48 -11.41
C ARG A 167 28.39 -15.11 -11.19
N PRO A 168 28.51 -16.42 -10.99
CA PRO A 168 29.80 -17.07 -11.11
C PRO A 168 30.23 -16.97 -12.57
N ASP A 169 31.39 -16.36 -12.81
CA ASP A 169 32.08 -16.44 -14.09
C ASP A 169 32.34 -17.93 -14.38
N ILE A 170 31.75 -18.42 -15.47
CA ILE A 170 32.09 -19.71 -16.11
C ILE A 170 33.34 -19.49 -16.94
#